data_AF-A0A963EM21-F1
#
_entry.id   AF-A0A963EM21-F1
#
_cell.length_a   1.000
_cell.length_b   1.000
_cell.length_c   1.000
_cell.angle_alpha   90.00
_cell.angle_beta   90.00
_cell.angle_gamma   90.00
#
_symmetry.space_group_name_H-M   'P 1'
#
loop_
_entity.id
_entity.type
_entity.pdbx_description
1 polymer ?
#
loop_
_entity_poly.entity_id
_entity_poly.type
_entity_poly.pdbx_seq_one_letter_code
_entity_poly.pdbx_strand_id
1 'polypeptide(L)'
;MKRAVCGPGVCLAMALLLMPPSGLAMARDISLSELGHLLLEFAPLEARETIPGEAVWAEVKARPGETYWVYAPRRVHQVVYLAVQGQQVAAGDAIARLRGPEIHHWQVEYSLIQEQYRMAEARYRRNLPLYQRNAL
;
A
#
# COMPACT_ATOMS: atom_id res chain seq x y z
N MET A 1 -2.17 -72.46 4.16
CA MET A 1 -2.41 -71.20 4.92
C MET A 1 -2.20 -71.49 6.40
N LYS A 2 -1.04 -71.13 6.97
CA LYS A 2 -0.74 -71.29 8.40
C LYS A 2 -0.64 -69.90 9.02
N ARG A 3 -1.51 -69.59 10.00
CA ARG A 3 -1.48 -68.35 10.77
C ARG A 3 -0.42 -68.48 11.86
N ALA A 4 0.58 -67.61 11.85
CA ALA A 4 1.49 -67.44 12.98
C ALA A 4 0.89 -66.38 13.92
N VAL A 5 0.57 -66.79 15.14
CA VAL A 5 0.14 -65.92 16.24
C VAL A 5 1.42 -65.45 16.94
N CYS A 6 1.72 -64.15 16.84
CA CYS A 6 2.83 -63.52 17.57
C CYS A 6 2.26 -62.87 18.84
N GLY A 7 2.71 -63.33 20.01
CA GLY A 7 2.26 -62.83 21.31
C GLY A 7 2.86 -61.46 21.67
N PRO A 8 2.17 -60.67 22.53
CA PRO A 8 2.52 -59.27 22.81
C PRO A 8 3.84 -59.06 23.58
N GLY A 9 4.52 -60.13 24.00
CA GLY A 9 5.78 -60.04 24.76
C GLY A 9 7.05 -59.87 23.93
N VAL A 10 7.03 -60.22 22.63
CA VAL A 10 8.24 -60.17 21.78
C VAL A 10 8.49 -58.77 21.21
N CYS A 11 7.44 -57.97 21.04
CA CYS A 11 7.56 -56.60 20.53
C CYS A 11 8.19 -55.62 21.54
N LEU A 12 8.07 -55.86 22.85
CA LEU A 12 8.63 -54.94 23.86
C LEU A 12 10.14 -55.10 24.03
N ALA A 13 10.68 -56.31 23.84
CA ALA A 13 12.12 -56.58 23.97
C ALA A 13 12.93 -56.14 22.75
N MET A 14 12.33 -56.09 21.56
CA MET A 14 13.01 -55.68 20.32
C MET A 14 13.08 -54.16 20.12
N ALA A 15 12.28 -53.39 20.89
CA ALA A 15 12.28 -51.94 20.83
C ALA A 15 13.39 -51.28 21.67
N LEU A 16 13.99 -51.99 22.63
CA LEU A 16 15.04 -51.45 23.51
C LEU A 16 16.46 -51.59 22.92
N LEU A 17 16.64 -52.38 21.85
CA LEU A 17 17.95 -52.72 21.28
C LEU A 17 18.32 -51.89 20.04
N LEU A 18 17.46 -50.95 19.63
CA LEU A 18 17.64 -50.12 18.43
C LEU A 18 17.88 -48.63 18.71
N MET A 19 18.09 -48.22 19.96
CA MET A 19 18.56 -46.85 20.21
C MET A 19 20.06 -46.76 19.88
N PRO A 20 20.47 -46.07 18.81
CA PRO A 20 21.87 -45.74 18.64
C PRO A 20 22.29 -44.89 19.85
N PRO A 21 23.47 -45.14 20.46
CA PRO A 21 23.99 -44.24 21.47
C PRO A 21 24.20 -42.89 20.79
N SER A 22 23.36 -41.92 21.11
CA SER A 22 23.60 -40.52 20.81
C SER A 22 24.90 -40.14 21.50
N GLY A 23 26.01 -40.24 20.79
CA GLY A 23 27.30 -39.79 21.27
C GLY A 23 27.17 -38.33 21.67
N LEU A 24 27.40 -38.06 22.96
CA LEU A 24 27.67 -36.71 23.42
C LEU A 24 28.91 -36.23 22.67
N ALA A 25 28.70 -35.48 21.59
CA ALA A 25 29.76 -34.75 20.91
C ALA A 25 30.21 -33.64 21.86
N MET A 26 31.09 -33.99 22.80
CA MET A 26 31.85 -33.03 23.57
C MET A 26 32.81 -32.35 22.60
N ALA A 27 32.74 -31.03 22.52
CA ALA A 27 33.75 -30.24 21.81
C ALA A 27 35.11 -30.59 22.44
N ARG A 28 35.96 -31.25 21.68
CA ARG A 28 37.30 -31.64 22.11
C ARG A 28 38.23 -30.51 21.71
N ASP A 29 38.91 -29.92 22.69
CA ASP A 29 39.99 -28.97 22.40
C ASP A 29 41.14 -29.74 21.74
N ILE A 30 41.52 -29.30 20.54
CA ILE A 30 42.60 -29.88 19.75
C ILE A 30 43.78 -28.90 19.82
N SER A 31 44.96 -29.40 20.16
CA SER A 31 46.16 -28.56 20.18
C SER A 31 46.55 -28.15 18.75
N LEU A 32 47.07 -26.93 18.57
CA LEU A 32 47.47 -26.46 17.24
C LEU A 32 48.52 -27.37 16.57
N SER A 33 49.36 -28.03 17.39
CA SER A 33 50.34 -29.02 16.96
C SER A 33 49.74 -30.28 16.34
N GLU A 34 48.51 -30.65 16.68
CA GLU A 34 47.82 -31.83 16.13
C GLU A 34 47.25 -31.58 14.72
N LEU A 35 47.15 -30.33 14.29
CA LEU A 35 46.66 -29.94 12.95
C LEU A 35 47.70 -30.15 11.84
N GLY A 36 48.93 -30.56 12.18
CA GLY A 36 49.97 -30.98 11.25
C GLY A 36 50.36 -29.90 10.25
N HIS A 37 50.15 -30.17 8.95
CA HIS A 37 50.52 -29.28 7.84
C HIS A 37 49.38 -28.42 7.31
N LEU A 38 48.27 -28.33 8.04
CA LEU A 38 47.14 -27.49 7.62
C LEU A 38 47.51 -26.02 7.76
N LEU A 39 47.20 -25.24 6.72
CA LEU A 39 47.29 -23.78 6.75
C LEU A 39 46.07 -23.24 7.48
N LEU A 40 46.31 -22.59 8.61
CA LEU A 40 45.27 -21.99 9.44
C LEU A 40 45.20 -20.48 9.16
N GLU A 41 44.06 -20.03 8.68
CA GLU A 41 43.76 -18.61 8.50
C GLU A 41 42.71 -18.20 9.53
N PHE A 42 43.06 -17.25 10.38
CA PHE A 42 42.16 -16.67 11.37
C PHE A 42 41.80 -15.25 10.93
N ALA A 43 40.51 -14.92 10.97
CA ALA A 43 40.02 -13.58 10.74
C ALA A 43 39.35 -13.04 12.01
N PRO A 44 39.58 -11.77 12.39
CA PRO A 44 38.86 -11.16 13.50
C PRO A 44 37.37 -11.05 13.16
N LEU A 45 36.52 -11.37 14.13
CA LEU A 45 35.07 -11.20 13.98
C LEU A 45 34.71 -9.73 14.18
N GLU A 46 34.36 -9.05 13.10
CA GLU A 46 33.87 -7.68 13.13
C GLU A 46 32.34 -7.66 13.20
N ALA A 47 31.79 -6.85 14.11
CA ALA A 47 30.36 -6.60 14.15
C ALA A 47 29.95 -5.87 12.87
N ARG A 48 28.93 -6.40 12.19
CA ARG A 48 28.33 -5.76 11.00
C ARG A 48 26.85 -5.49 11.26
N GLU A 49 26.45 -4.26 10.99
CA GLU A 49 25.07 -3.78 11.12
C GLU A 49 24.18 -4.18 9.93
N THR A 50 24.77 -4.67 8.84
CA THR A 50 24.04 -4.98 7.60
C THR A 50 24.50 -6.28 6.97
N ILE A 51 23.51 -7.08 6.56
CA ILE A 51 23.68 -8.30 5.77
C ILE A 51 23.07 -8.01 4.39
N PRO A 52 23.84 -8.08 3.30
CA PRO A 52 23.30 -7.85 1.97
C PRO A 52 22.25 -8.92 1.65
N GLY A 53 21.05 -8.47 1.27
CA GLY A 53 19.96 -9.33 0.81
C GLY A 53 20.07 -9.63 -0.68
N GLU A 54 19.26 -10.59 -1.15
CA GLU A 54 19.12 -10.90 -2.57
C GLU A 54 18.35 -9.78 -3.30
N ALA A 55 18.72 -9.53 -4.57
CA ALA A 55 18.02 -8.57 -5.39
C ALA A 55 16.61 -9.08 -5.74
N VAL A 56 15.60 -8.25 -5.53
CA VAL A 56 14.21 -8.57 -5.86
C VAL A 56 13.69 -7.70 -6.99
N TRP A 57 12.86 -8.30 -7.86
CA TRP A 57 12.12 -7.56 -8.86
C TRP A 57 10.94 -6.84 -8.21
N ALA A 58 10.74 -5.58 -8.57
CA ALA A 58 9.61 -4.78 -8.11
C ALA A 58 8.99 -4.01 -9.28
N GLU A 59 7.70 -3.71 -9.14
CA GLU A 59 6.96 -2.91 -10.12
C GLU A 59 6.50 -1.61 -9.44
N VAL A 60 6.71 -0.48 -10.12
CA VAL A 60 6.20 0.81 -9.67
C VAL A 60 4.77 0.97 -10.17
N LYS A 61 3.82 1.08 -9.23
CA LYS A 61 2.41 1.36 -9.52
C LYS A 61 1.98 2.64 -8.83
N ALA A 62 1.02 3.32 -9.44
CA ALA A 62 0.27 4.37 -8.74
C ALA A 62 -0.44 3.74 -7.53
N ARG A 63 -0.53 4.48 -6.41
CA ARG A 63 -1.21 3.96 -5.22
C ARG A 63 -2.69 3.76 -5.57
N PRO A 64 -3.30 2.63 -5.15
CA PRO A 64 -4.73 2.42 -5.31
C PRO A 64 -5.51 3.60 -4.70
N GLY A 65 -6.39 4.21 -5.49
CA GLY A 65 -7.20 5.36 -5.06
C GLY A 65 -6.60 6.75 -5.37
N GLU A 66 -5.36 6.84 -5.86
CA GLU A 66 -4.80 8.13 -6.32
C GLU A 66 -5.27 8.53 -7.73
N THR A 67 -5.91 7.61 -8.46
CA THR A 67 -6.49 7.93 -9.78
C THR A 67 -7.72 8.80 -9.62
N TYR A 68 -7.63 10.04 -10.11
CA TYR A 68 -8.73 11.00 -10.10
C TYR A 68 -9.46 11.01 -11.45
N TRP A 69 -10.78 10.79 -11.41
CA TRP A 69 -11.64 10.86 -12.58
C TRP A 69 -12.36 12.20 -12.62
N VAL A 70 -12.23 12.92 -13.73
CA VAL A 70 -12.92 14.20 -13.96
C VAL A 70 -14.13 13.96 -14.83
N TYR A 71 -15.31 14.32 -14.32
CA TYR A 71 -16.57 14.19 -15.03
C TYR A 71 -17.07 15.55 -15.51
N ALA A 72 -17.73 15.58 -16.67
CA ALA A 72 -18.40 16.78 -17.13
C ALA A 72 -19.63 17.06 -16.24
N PRO A 73 -19.90 18.33 -15.88
CA PRO A 73 -21.00 18.69 -14.99
C PRO A 73 -22.39 18.59 -15.64
N ARG A 74 -22.45 18.60 -16.97
CA ARG A 74 -23.66 18.51 -17.80
C ARG A 74 -23.34 17.75 -19.08
N ARG A 75 -24.37 17.45 -19.87
CA ARG A 75 -24.19 16.89 -21.22
C ARG A 75 -23.40 17.87 -22.09
N VAL A 76 -22.23 17.43 -22.55
CA VAL A 76 -21.36 18.20 -23.43
C VAL A 76 -21.56 17.78 -24.87
N HIS A 77 -21.57 18.76 -25.78
CA HIS A 77 -21.67 18.50 -27.21
C HIS A 77 -20.28 18.46 -27.86
N GLN A 78 -19.36 19.27 -27.36
CA GLN A 78 -17.98 19.31 -27.82
C GLN A 78 -17.04 19.46 -26.62
N VAL A 79 -15.96 18.67 -26.64
CA VAL A 79 -14.86 18.75 -25.68
C VAL A 79 -13.58 19.03 -26.46
N VAL A 80 -12.90 20.11 -26.09
CA VAL A 80 -11.56 20.43 -26.60
C VAL A 80 -10.57 20.13 -25.50
N TYR A 81 -9.83 19.03 -25.62
CA TYR A 81 -8.78 18.68 -24.68
C TYR A 81 -7.60 19.64 -24.83
N LEU A 82 -7.14 20.17 -23.71
CA LEU A 82 -6.02 21.12 -23.64
C LEU A 82 -4.75 20.43 -23.13
N ALA A 83 -4.90 19.41 -22.27
CA ALA A 83 -3.83 18.53 -21.85
C ALA A 83 -3.75 17.30 -22.76
N VAL A 84 -2.52 16.87 -23.07
CA VAL A 84 -2.26 15.62 -23.80
C VAL A 84 -1.96 14.46 -22.83
N GLN A 85 -2.09 13.23 -23.29
CA GLN A 85 -1.79 12.06 -22.47
C GLN A 85 -0.31 12.07 -22.03
N GLY A 86 -0.06 11.74 -20.76
CA GLY A 86 1.28 11.74 -20.16
C GLY A 86 1.80 13.13 -19.77
N GLN A 87 1.08 14.21 -20.09
CA GLN A 87 1.44 15.55 -19.62
C GLN A 87 1.27 15.66 -18.10
N GLN A 88 2.28 16.23 -17.43
CA GLN A 88 2.16 16.60 -16.02
C GLN A 88 1.28 17.84 -15.89
N VAL A 89 0.31 17.78 -14.97
CA VAL A 89 -0.64 18.86 -14.69
C VAL A 89 -0.70 19.09 -13.18
N ALA A 90 -0.86 20.35 -12.77
CA ALA A 90 -1.03 20.76 -11.39
C ALA A 90 -2.49 21.07 -11.07
N ALA A 91 -2.80 21.17 -9.77
CA ALA A 91 -4.12 21.59 -9.34
C ALA A 91 -4.43 23.01 -9.84
N GLY A 92 -5.58 23.16 -10.51
CA GLY A 92 -6.00 24.42 -11.14
C GLY A 92 -5.70 24.50 -12.64
N ASP A 93 -4.88 23.60 -13.19
CA ASP A 93 -4.59 23.60 -14.63
C ASP A 93 -5.83 23.21 -15.44
N ALA A 94 -6.05 23.93 -16.55
CA ALA A 94 -7.14 23.66 -17.46
C ALA A 94 -6.81 22.44 -18.34
N ILE A 95 -7.47 21.30 -18.09
CA ILE A 95 -7.26 20.05 -18.85
C ILE A 95 -8.16 19.92 -20.09
N ALA A 96 -9.33 20.57 -20.07
CA ALA A 96 -10.29 20.52 -21.16
C ALA A 96 -11.19 21.76 -21.15
N ARG A 97 -11.69 22.13 -22.34
CA ARG A 97 -12.69 23.17 -22.54
C ARG A 97 -13.97 22.54 -23.07
N LEU A 98 -15.05 22.70 -22.32
CA LEU A 98 -16.37 22.17 -22.65
C LEU A 98 -17.18 23.21 -23.44
N ARG A 99 -17.89 22.77 -24.49
CA ARG A 99 -18.73 23.62 -25.32
C ARG A 99 -20.07 22.95 -25.62
N GLY A 100 -21.12 23.75 -25.72
CA GLY A 100 -22.46 23.34 -26.13
C GLY A 100 -23.57 24.20 -25.51
N PRO A 101 -24.81 24.11 -26.03
CA PRO A 101 -25.95 24.87 -25.52
C PRO A 101 -26.20 24.65 -24.02
N GLU A 102 -26.14 23.41 -23.55
CA GLU A 102 -26.34 23.06 -22.15
C GLU A 102 -25.32 23.70 -21.20
N ILE A 103 -24.06 23.83 -21.63
CA ILE A 103 -23.01 24.50 -20.84
C ILE A 103 -23.29 26.00 -20.77
N HIS A 104 -23.73 26.60 -21.88
CA HIS A 104 -24.10 28.01 -21.90
C HIS A 104 -25.33 28.29 -21.02
N HIS A 105 -26.39 27.49 -21.14
CA HIS A 105 -27.57 27.60 -20.29
C HIS A 105 -27.21 27.44 -18.81
N TRP A 106 -26.34 26.49 -18.47
CA TRP A 106 -25.86 26.33 -17.10
C TRP A 106 -25.11 27.56 -16.57
N GLN A 107 -24.27 28.20 -17.40
CA GLN A 107 -23.59 29.45 -17.01
C GLN A 107 -24.58 30.59 -16.73
N VAL A 108 -25.60 30.72 -17.59
CA VAL A 108 -26.66 31.72 -17.42
C VAL A 108 -27.47 31.44 -16.15
N GLU A 109 -27.92 30.19 -15.96
CA GLU A 109 -28.64 29.75 -14.76
C GLU A 109 -27.83 30.08 -13.48
N TYR A 110 -26.54 29.76 -13.49
CA TYR A 110 -25.63 30.05 -12.38
C TYR A 110 -25.54 31.55 -12.07
N SER A 111 -25.42 32.40 -13.10
CA SER A 111 -25.40 33.86 -12.89
C SER A 111 -26.71 34.39 -12.28
N LEU A 112 -27.86 33.89 -12.74
CA LEU A 112 -29.17 34.29 -12.23
C LEU A 112 -29.34 33.88 -10.76
N ILE A 113 -28.91 32.68 -10.40
CA ILE A 113 -28.95 32.20 -9.01
C ILE A 113 -28.03 33.06 -8.13
N GLN A 114 -26.84 33.43 -8.61
CA GLN A 114 -25.94 34.32 -7.87
C GLN A 114 -26.56 35.69 -7.61
N GLU A 115 -27.24 36.27 -8.58
CA GLU A 115 -27.93 37.56 -8.42
C GLU A 115 -29.05 37.48 -7.40
N GLN A 116 -29.89 36.44 -7.48
CA GLN A 116 -30.95 36.20 -6.51
C GLN A 116 -30.41 36.02 -5.10
N TYR A 117 -29.33 35.25 -4.94
CA TYR A 117 -28.65 35.07 -3.66
C TYR A 117 -28.19 36.43 -3.09
N ARG A 118 -27.52 37.26 -3.88
CA ARG A 118 -27.06 38.59 -3.43
C ARG A 118 -28.21 39.48 -2.98
N MET A 119 -29.33 39.47 -3.70
CA MET A 119 -30.51 40.25 -3.32
C MET A 119 -31.14 39.75 -2.00
N ALA A 120 -31.26 38.43 -1.86
CA ALA A 120 -31.79 37.81 -0.65
C ALA A 120 -30.88 38.09 0.56
N GLU A 121 -29.56 37.95 0.39
CA GLU A 121 -28.57 38.25 1.41
C GLU A 121 -28.60 39.72 1.81
N ALA A 122 -28.66 40.64 0.84
CA ALA A 122 -28.77 42.08 1.13
C ALA A 122 -30.05 42.40 1.92
N ARG A 123 -31.17 41.77 1.57
CA ARG A 123 -32.43 41.93 2.32
C ARG A 123 -32.32 41.38 3.74
N TYR A 124 -31.76 40.18 3.89
CA TYR A 124 -31.54 39.58 5.20
C TYR A 124 -30.68 40.49 6.09
N ARG A 125 -29.53 40.94 5.58
CA ARG A 125 -28.61 41.83 6.31
C ARG A 125 -29.27 43.15 6.73
N ARG A 126 -30.13 43.73 5.88
CA ARG A 126 -30.91 44.95 6.24
C ARG A 126 -31.97 44.68 7.30
N ASN A 127 -32.65 43.54 7.21
CA ASN A 127 -33.77 43.22 8.09
C ASN A 127 -33.31 42.69 9.46
N LEU A 128 -32.15 42.03 9.53
CA LEU A 128 -31.61 41.48 10.78
C LEU A 128 -31.60 42.48 11.95
N PRO A 129 -31.08 43.72 11.82
CA PRO A 129 -31.12 44.69 12.93
C PRO A 129 -32.54 45.21 13.23
N LEU A 130 -33.46 45.21 12.27
CA LEU A 130 -34.86 45.58 12.51
C LEU A 130 -35.59 44.49 13.30
N TYR A 131 -35.35 43.22 12.94
CA TYR A 131 -35.85 42.05 13.68
C TYR A 131 -35.39 42.07 15.13
N GLN A 132 -34.09 42.28 15.36
CA GLN A 132 -33.49 42.33 16.69
C GLN A 132 -34.06 43.45 17.58
N ARG A 133 -34.63 44.50 16.97
CA ARG A 133 -35.27 45.62 17.66
C ARG A 133 -36.80 45.50 17.72
N ASN A 134 -37.39 44.36 17.35
CA ASN A 134 -38.84 44.16 17.23
C ASN A 134 -39.55 45.23 16.38
N ALA A 135 -38.88 45.68 15.31
CA ALA A 135 -39.35 46.75 14.42
C ALA A 135 -39.65 46.23 13.00
N LEU A 136 -39.93 44.92 12.86
CA LEU A 136 -40.37 44.25 11.63
C LEU A 136 -41.79 43.71 11.79
#